data_AF-A0A7S0X9J4-F1
#
_entry.id   AF-A0A7S0X9J4-F1
#
_cell.length_a   1.000
_cell.length_b   1.000
_cell.length_c   1.000
_cell.angle_alpha   90.00
_cell.angle_beta   90.00
_cell.angle_gamma   90.00
#
_symmetry.space_group_name_H-M   'P 1'
#
loop_
_entity.id
_entity.type
_entity.pdbx_description
1 polymer ?
#
loop_
_entity_poly.entity_id
_entity_poly.type
_entity_poly.pdbx_seq_one_letter_code
_entity_poly.pdbx_strand_id
1 'polypeptide(L)'
;LVRFGCAVGGKKVGIAGIGGLGQMGIKIAAAMGCEVTAISTTASKEAMAREMGATHFVVISDPAAAKAAAGSLDIILDTVSANHEMMPYADLLASDGQLTLIGITTEP
;
A
#
# COMPACT_ATOMS: atom_id res chain seq x y z
N LEU A 1 5.54 4.72 9.89
CA LEU A 1 4.83 5.89 9.32
C LEU A 1 5.38 7.22 9.86
N VAL A 2 5.39 7.49 11.18
CA VAL A 2 5.96 8.75 11.72
C VAL A 2 7.42 8.97 11.31
N ARG A 3 8.28 7.95 11.44
CA ARG A 3 9.69 8.00 11.00
C ARG A 3 9.86 8.28 9.51
N PHE A 4 8.85 7.99 8.70
CA PHE A 4 8.86 8.16 7.25
C PHE A 4 8.19 9.47 6.80
N GLY A 5 7.87 10.38 7.74
CA GLY A 5 7.32 11.69 7.43
C GLY A 5 5.80 11.72 7.21
N CYS A 6 5.06 10.63 7.46
CA CYS A 6 3.60 10.65 7.37
C CYS A 6 2.92 11.57 8.39
N ALA A 7 3.60 11.92 9.49
CA ALA A 7 3.01 12.70 10.57
C ALA A 7 2.74 14.17 10.23
N VAL A 8 3.37 14.69 9.16
CA VAL A 8 3.11 16.05 8.65
C VAL A 8 2.00 16.08 7.58
N GLY A 9 1.38 14.93 7.29
CA GLY A 9 0.39 14.78 6.23
C GLY A 9 0.99 14.86 4.82
N GLY A 10 0.15 14.65 3.80
CA GLY A 10 0.49 14.91 2.39
C GLY A 10 1.40 13.88 1.70
N LYS A 11 1.82 12.82 2.41
CA LYS A 11 2.51 11.68 1.80
C LYS A 11 1.54 10.72 1.13
N LYS A 12 1.95 10.14 0.01
CA LYS A 12 1.21 9.09 -0.72
C LYS A 12 1.67 7.72 -0.23
N VAL A 13 0.80 7.03 0.50
CA VAL A 13 1.12 5.78 1.19
C VAL A 13 0.35 4.62 0.56
N GLY A 14 1.08 3.65 0.04
CA GLY A 14 0.56 2.34 -0.34
C GLY A 14 0.47 1.41 0.86
N ILE A 15 -0.65 0.70 1.00
CA ILE A 15 -0.79 -0.40 1.95
C ILE A 15 -1.05 -1.68 1.15
N ALA A 16 -0.06 -2.57 1.07
CA ALA A 16 -0.17 -3.84 0.39
C ALA A 16 -0.69 -4.92 1.33
N GLY A 17 -1.75 -5.61 0.88
CA GLY A 17 -2.48 -6.57 1.69
C GLY A 17 -3.56 -5.92 2.56
N ILE A 18 -4.77 -6.47 2.51
CA ILE A 18 -5.93 -5.96 3.26
C ILE A 18 -6.43 -7.07 4.20
N GLY A 19 -5.50 -7.54 5.04
CA GLY A 19 -5.77 -8.38 6.21
C GLY A 19 -5.80 -7.54 7.49
N GLY A 20 -5.67 -8.14 8.68
CA GLY A 20 -5.75 -7.40 9.95
C GLY A 20 -4.74 -6.25 10.07
N LEU A 21 -3.47 -6.50 9.73
CA LEU A 21 -2.41 -5.46 9.74
C LEU A 21 -2.66 -4.37 8.70
N GLY A 22 -2.98 -4.75 7.45
CA GLY A 22 -3.27 -3.81 6.38
C GLY A 22 -4.46 -2.90 6.68
N GLN A 23 -5.54 -3.45 7.24
CA GLN A 23 -6.70 -2.66 7.66
C GLN A 23 -6.33 -1.61 8.71
N MET A 24 -5.46 -1.96 9.67
CA MET A 24 -4.94 -0.98 10.64
C MET A 24 -4.03 0.04 9.97
N GLY A 25 -3.18 -0.39 9.03
CA GLY A 25 -2.32 0.49 8.24
C GLY A 25 -3.11 1.58 7.50
N ILE A 26 -4.21 1.20 6.85
CA ILE A 26 -5.10 2.13 6.13
C ILE A 26 -5.67 3.17 7.10
N LYS A 27 -6.27 2.73 8.21
CA LYS A 27 -6.88 3.64 9.20
C LYS A 27 -5.88 4.59 9.82
N ILE A 28 -4.69 4.09 10.17
CA ILE A 28 -3.63 4.91 10.77
C ILE A 28 -3.13 5.93 9.76
N ALA A 29 -2.80 5.52 8.53
CA ALA A 29 -2.31 6.43 7.51
C ALA A 29 -3.34 7.51 7.13
N ALA A 30 -4.63 7.14 7.03
CA ALA A 30 -5.72 8.07 6.79
C ALA A 30 -5.88 9.06 7.95
N ALA A 31 -5.84 8.59 9.21
CA ALA A 31 -5.89 9.45 10.40
C ALA A 31 -4.69 10.40 10.51
N MET A 32 -3.55 10.04 9.91
CA MET A 32 -2.36 10.90 9.81
C MET A 32 -2.44 11.90 8.63
N GLY A 33 -3.54 11.94 7.87
CA GLY A 33 -3.72 12.87 6.76
C GLY A 33 -2.89 12.51 5.51
N CYS A 34 -2.54 11.23 5.35
CA CYS A 34 -1.89 10.73 4.13
C CYS A 34 -2.93 10.45 3.02
N GLU A 35 -2.49 10.48 1.78
CA GLU A 35 -3.24 9.96 0.64
C GLU A 35 -2.98 8.45 0.56
N VAL A 36 -4.00 7.65 0.85
CA VAL A 36 -3.83 6.20 1.07
C VAL A 36 -4.28 5.40 -0.14
N THR A 37 -3.37 4.62 -0.70
CA THR A 37 -3.63 3.65 -1.77
C THR A 37 -3.65 2.25 -1.18
N ALA A 38 -4.81 1.59 -1.17
CA ALA A 38 -4.88 0.17 -0.82
C ALA A 38 -4.48 -0.68 -2.03
N ILE A 39 -3.57 -1.63 -1.85
CA ILE A 39 -3.03 -2.48 -2.91
C ILE A 39 -3.42 -3.94 -2.63
N SER A 40 -4.06 -4.57 -3.60
CA SER A 40 -4.59 -5.93 -3.51
C SER A 40 -4.34 -6.69 -4.82
N THR A 41 -4.36 -8.03 -4.77
CA THR A 41 -4.32 -8.87 -5.97
C THR A 41 -5.69 -9.05 -6.61
N THR A 42 -6.78 -8.69 -5.91
CA THR A 42 -8.16 -8.74 -6.43
C THR A 42 -8.96 -7.53 -5.98
N ALA A 43 -10.04 -7.21 -6.70
CA ALA A 43 -10.93 -6.09 -6.41
C ALA A 43 -11.89 -6.32 -5.24
N SER A 44 -11.99 -7.56 -4.72
CA SER A 44 -13.05 -7.95 -3.77
C SER A 44 -13.07 -7.17 -2.45
N LYS A 45 -11.97 -6.49 -2.09
CA LYS A 45 -11.82 -5.73 -0.84
C LYS A 45 -11.82 -4.20 -1.04
N GLU A 46 -12.14 -3.70 -2.24
CA GLU A 46 -12.11 -2.27 -2.52
C GLU A 46 -13.08 -1.46 -1.65
N ALA A 47 -14.35 -1.87 -1.60
CA ALA A 47 -15.36 -1.17 -0.81
C ALA A 47 -14.96 -1.05 0.67
N MET A 48 -14.44 -2.16 1.23
CA MET A 48 -13.92 -2.21 2.60
C MET A 48 -12.72 -1.28 2.79
N ALA A 49 -11.77 -1.26 1.86
CA ALA A 49 -10.61 -0.38 1.96
C ALA A 49 -11.01 1.10 1.93
N ARG A 50 -11.96 1.47 1.06
CA ARG A 50 -12.51 2.83 0.97
C ARG A 50 -13.22 3.24 2.25
N GLU A 51 -14.04 2.37 2.83
CA GLU A 51 -14.70 2.60 4.12
C GLU A 51 -13.69 2.86 5.26
N MET A 52 -12.52 2.23 5.19
CA MET A 52 -11.44 2.40 6.17
C MET A 52 -10.58 3.65 5.96
N GLY A 53 -10.81 4.41 4.88
CA GLY A 53 -10.11 5.67 4.59
C GLY A 53 -9.09 5.59 3.46
N ALA A 54 -9.07 4.52 2.66
CA ALA A 54 -8.28 4.50 1.43
C ALA A 54 -8.88 5.48 0.40
N THR A 55 -8.05 6.40 -0.11
CA THR A 55 -8.44 7.32 -1.18
C THR A 55 -8.40 6.63 -2.54
N HIS A 56 -7.43 5.72 -2.73
CA HIS A 56 -7.22 4.95 -3.95
C HIS A 56 -7.19 3.46 -3.70
N PHE A 57 -7.42 2.70 -4.77
CA PHE A 57 -7.33 1.25 -4.77
C PHE A 57 -6.64 0.77 -6.04
N VAL A 58 -5.66 -0.11 -5.89
CA VAL A 58 -4.90 -0.70 -7.01
C VAL A 58 -4.99 -2.21 -6.94
N VAL A 59 -5.44 -2.81 -8.05
CA VAL A 59 -5.34 -4.25 -8.30
C VAL A 59 -3.99 -4.50 -8.96
N ILE A 60 -2.99 -4.95 -8.21
CA ILE A 60 -1.60 -5.09 -8.71
C ILE A 60 -1.47 -6.15 -9.82
N SER A 61 -2.40 -7.10 -9.86
CA SER A 61 -2.47 -8.14 -10.91
C SER A 61 -3.07 -7.63 -12.22
N ASP A 62 -3.66 -6.43 -12.23
CA ASP A 62 -4.11 -5.74 -13.46
C ASP A 62 -2.96 -4.85 -13.98
N PRO A 63 -2.34 -5.18 -15.12
CA PRO A 63 -1.22 -4.43 -15.66
C PRO A 63 -1.56 -2.97 -15.97
N ALA A 64 -2.82 -2.67 -16.34
CA ALA A 64 -3.24 -1.30 -16.64
C ALA A 64 -3.33 -0.47 -15.36
N ALA A 65 -3.91 -1.04 -14.30
CA ALA A 65 -4.00 -0.39 -12.99
C ALA A 65 -2.61 -0.19 -12.36
N ALA A 66 -1.76 -1.21 -12.39
CA ALA A 66 -0.38 -1.12 -11.89
C ALA A 66 0.42 -0.06 -12.63
N LYS A 67 0.34 -0.02 -13.98
CA LYS A 67 1.02 0.99 -14.80
C LYS A 67 0.52 2.41 -14.52
N ALA A 68 -0.77 2.60 -14.28
CA ALA A 68 -1.33 3.91 -13.94
C ALA A 68 -0.85 4.43 -12.58
N ALA A 69 -0.51 3.53 -11.65
CA ALA A 69 -0.01 3.86 -10.32
C ALA A 69 1.52 3.86 -10.21
N ALA A 70 2.24 3.59 -11.30
CA ALA A 70 3.71 3.55 -11.32
C ALA A 70 4.30 4.90 -10.89
N GLY A 71 5.34 4.87 -10.05
CA GLY A 71 6.02 6.09 -9.59
C GLY A 71 5.18 7.03 -8.73
N SER A 72 4.02 6.60 -8.21
CA SER A 72 3.05 7.48 -7.57
C SER A 72 3.13 7.52 -6.04
N LEU A 73 3.79 6.54 -5.41
CA LEU A 73 3.78 6.35 -3.96
C LEU A 73 5.12 6.72 -3.32
N ASP A 74 5.08 7.46 -2.22
CA ASP A 74 6.29 7.76 -1.42
C ASP A 74 6.71 6.56 -0.57
N ILE A 75 5.73 5.83 -0.04
CA ILE A 75 5.95 4.75 0.93
C ILE A 75 4.99 3.62 0.59
N ILE A 76 5.46 2.39 0.64
CA ILE A 76 4.62 1.19 0.64
C ILE A 76 4.87 0.40 1.91
N LEU A 77 3.80 0.14 2.64
CA LEU A 77 3.79 -0.80 3.75
C LEU A 77 3.26 -2.14 3.26
N ASP A 78 4.15 -3.12 3.15
CA ASP A 78 3.78 -4.46 2.75
C ASP A 78 3.47 -5.34 3.97
N THR A 79 2.19 -5.71 4.06
CA THR A 79 1.62 -6.51 5.14
C THR A 79 1.21 -7.91 4.68
N VAL A 80 1.55 -8.29 3.44
CA VAL A 80 1.18 -9.58 2.86
C VAL A 80 2.06 -10.67 3.45
N SER A 81 1.44 -11.68 4.08
CA SER A 81 2.13 -12.83 4.68
C SER A 81 2.28 -14.03 3.73
N ALA A 82 1.69 -13.95 2.54
CA ALA A 82 1.84 -14.96 1.50
C ALA A 82 3.00 -14.59 0.56
N ASN A 83 3.61 -15.59 -0.07
CA ASN A 83 4.61 -15.36 -1.11
C ASN A 83 4.03 -14.54 -2.26
N HIS A 84 4.76 -13.50 -2.62
CA HIS A 84 4.44 -12.63 -3.74
C HIS A 84 5.70 -11.93 -4.24
N GLU A 85 5.69 -11.53 -5.51
CA GLU A 85 6.82 -10.81 -6.12
C GLU A 85 6.88 -9.38 -5.60
N MET A 86 8.07 -8.92 -5.18
CA MET A 86 8.26 -7.56 -4.67
C MET A 86 8.36 -6.51 -5.79
N MET A 87 8.85 -6.89 -6.97
CA MET A 87 9.14 -5.96 -8.07
C MET A 87 7.91 -5.15 -8.53
N PRO A 88 6.71 -5.75 -8.69
CA PRO A 88 5.51 -4.97 -9.05
C PRO A 88 5.18 -3.87 -8.05
N TYR A 89 5.48 -4.06 -6.76
CA TYR A 89 5.24 -3.05 -5.72
C TYR A 89 6.32 -1.97 -5.76
N ALA A 90 7.58 -2.36 -5.99
CA ALA A 90 8.68 -1.41 -6.14
C ALA A 90 8.44 -0.43 -7.30
N ASP A 91 7.85 -0.89 -8.41
CA ASP A 91 7.52 -0.04 -9.56
C ASP A 91 6.47 1.05 -9.25
N LEU A 92 5.67 0.86 -8.19
CA LEU A 92 4.72 1.88 -7.74
C LEU A 92 5.38 3.02 -6.96
N LEU A 93 6.63 2.84 -6.49
CA LEU A 93 7.34 3.85 -5.73
C LEU A 93 7.85 4.97 -6.62
N ALA A 94 7.65 6.20 -6.16
CA ALA A 94 8.34 7.38 -6.66
C ALA A 94 9.85 7.28 -6.44
N SER A 95 10.62 8.18 -7.06
CA SER A 95 12.05 8.34 -6.75
C SER A 95 12.26 8.55 -5.26
N ASP A 96 13.25 7.86 -4.68
CA ASP A 96 13.53 7.81 -3.23
C ASP A 96 12.39 7.25 -2.37
N GLY A 97 11.42 6.57 -2.98
CA GLY A 97 10.35 5.89 -2.27
C GLY A 97 10.83 4.69 -1.46
N GLN A 98 10.06 4.32 -0.44
CA GLN A 98 10.42 3.23 0.49
C GLN A 98 9.40 2.11 0.50
N LEU A 99 9.85 0.88 0.20
CA LEU A 99 9.11 -0.35 0.46
C LEU A 99 9.53 -0.90 1.83
N THR A 100 8.59 -1.01 2.77
CA THR A 100 8.81 -1.61 4.09
C THR A 100 8.02 -2.91 4.20
N LEU A 101 8.73 -4.03 4.24
CA LEU A 101 8.14 -5.35 4.45
C LEU A 101 7.96 -5.60 5.94
N ILE A 102 6.73 -5.94 6.34
CA ILE A 102 6.36 -6.34 7.70
C ILE A 102 5.63 -7.68 7.70
N GLY A 103 5.10 -8.10 6.53
CA GLY A 103 4.65 -9.47 6.31
C GLY A 103 5.83 -10.45 6.40
N ILE A 104 5.68 -11.49 7.23
CA ILE A 104 6.65 -12.59 7.29
C ILE A 104 6.22 -13.61 6.26
N THR A 105 7.10 -13.90 5.30
CA THR A 105 6.99 -15.08 4.44
C THR A 105 7.83 -16.24 5.02
N THR A 106 7.38 -17.46 4.77
CA THR A 106 8.04 -18.70 5.23
C THR A 106 8.92 -19.34 4.17
N GLU A 107 8.90 -18.85 2.93
CA GLU A 107 9.79 -19.33 1.86
C GLU A 107 10.83 -18.24 1.55
N PRO A 108 12.10 -18.64 1.28
CA PRO A 108 13.22 -17.72 1.10
C PRO A 108 13.16 -16.90 -0.19
#